data_AF-A0A1H1CZE5-F1
#
_entry.id   AF-A0A1H1CZE5-F1
#
_cell.length_a   1.000
_cell.length_b   1.000
_cell.length_c   1.000
_cell.angle_alpha   90.00
_cell.angle_beta   90.00
_cell.angle_gamma   90.00
#
_symmetry.space_group_name_H-M   'P 1'
#
loop_
_entity.id
_entity.type
_entity.pdbx_description
1 polymer ?
#
loop_
_entity_poly.entity_id
_entity_poly.type
_entity_poly.pdbx_seq_one_letter_code
_entity_poly.pdbx_strand_id
1 'polypeptide(L)'
;MKKFMISSMMCLMALTSNAQVMTSATVDKIFDTVSQASDAEFVYNADRDADGKIATMVVYQEQPQRKGNFTLKPIYRYQYNYAADGMLTSRTKYVWRKNQWQCAGRHSYSLDAGFYTATYSRWNKKKADFDEPVGKITYTLMPDESIASVACYTRQRSKTDLQLEWQAPVESHTLNMDYYLTQK
;
A
#
# COMPACT_ATOMS: atom_id res chain seq x y z
N MET A 1 -13.64 -0.86 -16.86
CA MET A 1 -13.33 0.02 -15.72
C MET A 1 -12.87 -0.84 -14.52
N LYS A 2 -11.59 -1.23 -14.45
CA LYS A 2 -11.07 -2.19 -13.44
C LYS A 2 -9.70 -1.80 -12.86
N LYS A 3 -9.20 -0.58 -13.12
CA LYS A 3 -7.82 -0.17 -12.78
C LYS A 3 -7.69 0.67 -11.50
N PHE A 4 -8.80 1.05 -10.86
CA PHE A 4 -8.79 1.92 -9.68
C PHE A 4 -8.88 1.16 -8.33
N MET A 5 -9.37 -0.08 -8.30
CA MET A 5 -9.67 -0.78 -7.04
C MET A 5 -8.44 -1.15 -6.19
N ILE A 6 -7.26 -1.41 -6.78
CA ILE A 6 -6.08 -1.81 -6.00
C ILE A 6 -5.38 -0.59 -5.36
N SER A 7 -5.56 0.60 -5.92
CA SER A 7 -5.13 1.86 -5.27
C SER A 7 -6.05 2.22 -4.10
N SER A 8 -7.34 1.90 -4.23
CA SER A 8 -8.33 2.13 -3.16
C SER A 8 -8.13 1.25 -1.94
N MET A 9 -7.54 0.05 -2.03
CA MET A 9 -7.42 -0.82 -0.84
C MET A 9 -6.39 -0.34 0.18
N MET A 10 -5.36 0.38 -0.27
CA MET A 10 -4.46 1.09 0.65
C MET A 10 -5.07 2.37 1.19
N CYS A 11 -5.88 3.07 0.37
CA CYS A 11 -6.64 4.20 0.85
C CYS A 11 -7.66 3.76 1.92
N LEU A 12 -8.31 2.61 1.72
CA LEU A 12 -9.32 2.08 2.64
C LEU A 12 -8.69 1.60 3.95
N MET A 13 -7.54 0.92 3.93
CA MET A 13 -6.85 0.56 5.19
C MET A 13 -6.27 1.78 5.92
N ALA A 14 -5.83 2.81 5.20
CA ALA A 14 -5.44 4.08 5.81
C ALA A 14 -6.63 4.95 6.26
N LEU A 15 -7.87 4.54 5.94
CA LEU A 15 -9.11 5.16 6.40
C LEU A 15 -9.80 4.34 7.51
N THR A 16 -9.53 3.03 7.65
CA THR A 16 -10.15 2.17 8.68
C THR A 16 -9.26 1.86 9.88
N SER A 17 -7.96 2.10 9.81
CA SER A 17 -7.14 2.28 11.01
C SER A 17 -6.97 3.77 11.23
N ASN A 18 -7.06 4.26 12.46
CA ASN A 18 -6.36 5.49 12.89
C ASN A 18 -5.06 5.57 12.09
N ALA A 19 -4.79 6.61 11.29
CA ALA A 19 -3.58 6.62 10.46
C ALA A 19 -2.38 6.80 11.36
N GLN A 20 -2.00 5.71 12.02
CA GLN A 20 -0.66 5.52 12.48
C GLN A 20 0.23 5.58 11.24
N VAL A 21 1.21 6.46 11.33
CA VAL A 21 2.42 6.43 10.50
C VAL A 21 2.80 4.97 10.27
N MET A 22 2.96 4.55 9.01
CA MET A 22 3.24 3.14 8.74
C MET A 22 4.60 2.79 9.35
N THR A 23 4.63 1.80 10.24
CA THR A 23 5.84 1.27 10.87
C THR A 23 6.05 -0.20 10.50
N SER A 24 7.14 -0.82 10.99
CA SER A 24 7.31 -2.27 10.91
C SER A 24 6.12 -3.02 11.53
N ALA A 25 5.61 -2.57 12.68
CA ALA A 25 4.46 -3.17 13.35
C ALA A 25 3.18 -3.10 12.50
N THR A 26 2.98 -2.01 11.75
CA THR A 26 1.88 -1.91 10.79
C THR A 26 2.00 -2.95 9.68
N VAL A 27 3.23 -3.17 9.17
CA VAL A 27 3.49 -4.17 8.13
C VAL A 27 3.28 -5.59 8.66
N ASP A 28 3.72 -5.88 9.89
CA ASP A 28 3.45 -7.15 10.57
C ASP A 28 1.95 -7.41 10.71
N LYS A 29 1.19 -6.43 11.23
CA LYS A 29 -0.27 -6.54 11.36
C LYS A 29 -0.95 -6.81 10.01
N ILE A 30 -0.51 -6.16 8.94
CA ILE A 30 -1.03 -6.43 7.60
C ILE A 30 -0.72 -7.86 7.20
N PHE A 31 0.52 -8.32 7.37
CA PHE A 31 0.94 -9.68 7.04
C PHE A 31 0.11 -10.72 7.81
N ASP A 32 -0.04 -10.56 9.12
CA ASP A 32 -0.82 -11.48 9.95
C ASP A 32 -2.29 -11.51 9.52
N THR A 33 -2.88 -10.33 9.27
CA THR A 33 -4.27 -10.22 8.83
C THR A 33 -4.52 -10.92 7.50
N VAL A 34 -3.64 -10.73 6.51
CA VAL A 34 -3.82 -11.35 5.18
C VAL A 34 -3.45 -12.83 5.16
N SER A 35 -2.57 -13.26 6.05
CA SER A 35 -2.12 -14.67 6.14
C SER A 35 -3.10 -15.56 6.90
N GLN A 36 -3.91 -14.99 7.80
CA GLN A 36 -4.90 -15.72 8.60
C GLN A 36 -6.31 -15.70 7.96
N ALA A 37 -6.50 -15.03 6.82
CA ALA A 37 -7.78 -15.00 6.13
C ALA A 37 -8.15 -16.37 5.59
N SER A 38 -9.24 -16.95 6.09
CA SER A 38 -9.67 -18.34 5.82
C SER A 38 -10.07 -18.63 4.37
N ASP A 39 -10.46 -17.60 3.61
CA ASP A 39 -10.89 -17.70 2.20
C ASP A 39 -9.89 -17.05 1.23
N ALA A 40 -8.61 -16.95 1.61
CA ALA A 40 -7.64 -16.21 0.82
C ALA A 40 -7.27 -16.94 -0.49
N GLU A 41 -7.64 -16.35 -1.63
CA GLU A 41 -7.16 -16.72 -2.98
C GLU A 41 -5.61 -16.65 -3.12
N PHE A 42 -4.95 -16.03 -2.14
CA PHE A 42 -3.54 -15.72 -2.17
C PHE A 42 -2.82 -16.23 -0.92
N VAL A 43 -1.61 -16.74 -1.14
CA VAL A 43 -0.69 -17.14 -0.07
C VAL A 43 0.42 -16.09 0.04
N TYR A 44 0.76 -15.71 1.27
CA TYR A 44 1.75 -14.69 1.58
C TYR A 44 2.95 -15.31 2.29
N ASN A 45 4.15 -14.99 1.84
CA ASN A 45 5.40 -15.37 2.51
C ASN A 45 6.23 -14.12 2.78
N ALA A 46 6.66 -13.93 4.02
CA ALA A 46 7.46 -12.78 4.42
C ALA A 46 8.84 -13.21 4.90
N ASP A 47 9.88 -12.52 4.43
CA ASP A 47 11.24 -12.66 4.93
C ASP A 47 11.56 -11.44 5.80
N ARG A 48 12.19 -11.69 6.94
CA ARG A 48 12.58 -10.66 7.92
C ARG A 48 14.06 -10.33 7.80
N ASP A 49 14.43 -9.09 8.09
CA ASP A 49 15.82 -8.66 8.24
C ASP A 49 16.43 -9.08 9.59
N ALA A 50 17.67 -8.68 9.84
CA ALA A 50 18.39 -8.98 11.09
C ALA A 50 17.75 -8.34 12.34
N ASP A 51 16.97 -7.26 12.16
CA ASP A 51 16.22 -6.60 13.24
C ASP A 51 14.84 -7.24 13.44
N GLY A 52 14.50 -8.27 12.67
CA GLY A 52 13.21 -8.95 12.69
C GLY A 52 12.09 -8.21 11.96
N LYS A 53 12.37 -7.13 11.22
CA LYS A 53 11.37 -6.38 10.46
C LYS A 53 11.12 -7.08 9.12
N ILE A 54 9.88 -7.10 8.63
CA ILE A 54 9.58 -7.66 7.30
C ILE A 54 10.29 -6.84 6.22
N ALA A 55 11.33 -7.41 5.60
CA ALA A 55 12.08 -6.77 4.53
C ALA A 55 11.46 -7.05 3.15
N THR A 56 10.96 -8.27 2.96
CA THR A 56 10.30 -8.68 1.72
C THR A 56 9.03 -9.49 2.00
N MET A 57 8.03 -9.34 1.13
CA MET A 57 6.82 -10.15 1.15
C MET A 57 6.45 -10.58 -0.26
N VAL A 58 6.36 -11.88 -0.50
CA VAL A 58 5.95 -12.48 -1.77
C VAL A 58 4.50 -12.93 -1.66
N VAL A 59 3.72 -12.60 -2.69
CA VAL A 59 2.34 -13.03 -2.84
C VAL A 59 2.29 -14.07 -3.95
N TYR A 60 1.68 -15.21 -3.62
CA TYR A 60 1.43 -16.32 -4.53
C TYR A 60 -0.06 -16.44 -4.78
N GLN A 61 -0.42 -16.83 -5.99
CA GLN A 61 -1.77 -17.23 -6.33
C GLN A 61 -1.81 -18.75 -6.51
N GLU A 62 -2.82 -19.38 -5.95
CA GLU A 62 -3.07 -20.80 -6.19
C GLU A 62 -3.49 -21.03 -7.65
N GLN A 63 -2.84 -22.00 -8.29
CA GLN A 63 -3.21 -22.45 -9.63
C GLN A 63 -3.69 -23.90 -9.54
N PRO A 64 -4.99 -24.15 -9.76
CA PRO A 64 -5.51 -25.51 -9.72
C PRO A 64 -4.91 -26.33 -10.85
N GLN A 65 -4.57 -27.57 -10.54
CA GLN A 65 -4.10 -28.57 -11.50
C GLN A 65 -5.19 -29.62 -11.73
N ARG A 66 -5.10 -30.32 -12.88
CA ARG A 66 -6.10 -31.31 -13.35
C ARG A 66 -6.41 -32.45 -12.37
N LYS A 67 -5.59 -32.69 -11.35
CA LYS A 67 -5.71 -33.82 -10.41
C LYS A 67 -6.06 -33.41 -8.96
N GLY A 68 -6.64 -32.23 -8.76
CA GLY A 68 -7.01 -31.75 -7.42
C GLY A 68 -5.84 -31.20 -6.60
N ASN A 69 -4.60 -31.26 -7.12
CA ASN A 69 -3.48 -30.50 -6.57
C ASN A 69 -3.52 -29.04 -7.03
N PHE A 70 -2.82 -28.17 -6.30
CA PHE A 70 -2.55 -26.81 -6.72
C PHE A 70 -1.04 -26.56 -6.75
N THR A 71 -0.64 -25.55 -7.51
CA THR A 71 0.71 -24.99 -7.48
C THR A 71 0.65 -23.52 -7.13
N LEU A 72 1.63 -23.04 -6.35
CA LEU A 72 1.74 -21.63 -6.01
C LEU A 72 2.53 -20.89 -7.09
N LYS A 73 1.87 -19.96 -7.76
CA LYS A 73 2.52 -19.09 -8.74
C LYS A 73 2.81 -17.73 -8.12
N PRO A 74 4.07 -17.26 -8.07
CA PRO A 74 4.37 -15.92 -7.62
C PRO A 74 3.71 -14.89 -8.53
N ILE A 75 3.08 -13.87 -7.93
CA ILE A 75 2.42 -12.77 -8.67
C ILE A 75 3.02 -11.41 -8.33
N TYR A 76 3.29 -11.16 -7.04
CA TYR A 76 3.82 -9.91 -6.54
C TYR A 76 4.93 -10.15 -5.53
N ARG A 77 5.89 -9.23 -5.49
CA ARG A 77 6.84 -9.11 -4.38
C ARG A 77 6.87 -7.67 -3.92
N TYR A 78 6.80 -7.47 -2.62
CA TYR A 78 6.96 -6.18 -1.97
C TYR A 78 8.31 -6.17 -1.26
N GLN A 79 9.00 -5.04 -1.37
CA GLN A 79 10.22 -4.76 -0.61
C GLN A 79 9.97 -3.51 0.22
N TYR A 80 10.28 -3.60 1.51
CA TYR A 80 10.03 -2.56 2.49
C TYR A 80 11.35 -1.98 2.96
N ASN A 81 11.41 -0.66 3.09
CA ASN A 81 12.54 0.04 3.68
C ASN A 81 12.02 0.91 4.82
N TYR A 82 12.81 0.99 5.90
CA TYR A 82 12.47 1.70 7.11
C TYR A 82 13.52 2.76 7.42
N ALA A 83 13.12 3.84 8.08
CA ALA A 83 14.02 4.79 8.72
C ALA A 83 14.55 4.22 10.04
N ALA A 84 15.52 4.91 10.64
CA ALA A 84 16.15 4.48 11.88
C ALA A 84 15.16 4.41 13.07
N ASP A 85 14.14 5.26 13.06
CA ASP A 85 13.04 5.29 14.03
C ASP A 85 11.97 4.20 13.79
N GLY A 86 12.13 3.38 12.75
CA GLY A 86 11.19 2.30 12.40
C GLY A 86 10.03 2.74 11.52
N MET A 87 9.94 4.02 11.12
CA MET A 87 8.96 4.47 10.13
C MET A 87 9.24 3.81 8.77
N LEU A 88 8.22 3.26 8.13
CA LEU A 88 8.31 2.79 6.75
C LEU A 88 8.55 3.98 5.83
N THR A 89 9.65 3.99 5.09
CA THR A 89 9.99 5.08 4.15
C THR A 89 9.60 4.73 2.72
N SER A 90 9.59 3.44 2.37
CA SER A 90 9.12 3.02 1.06
C SER A 90 8.66 1.57 1.00
N ARG A 91 7.72 1.31 0.09
CA ARG A 91 7.30 -0.02 -0.32
C ARG A 91 7.35 -0.15 -1.83
N THR A 92 8.33 -0.89 -2.32
CA THR A 92 8.53 -1.14 -3.76
C THR A 92 7.79 -2.40 -4.18
N LYS A 93 6.99 -2.30 -5.24
CA LYS A 93 6.25 -3.41 -5.85
C LYS A 93 6.98 -3.96 -7.06
N TYR A 94 7.15 -5.26 -7.08
CA TYR A 94 7.60 -6.05 -8.22
C TYR A 94 6.48 -6.97 -8.70
N VAL A 95 6.44 -7.23 -10.01
CA VAL A 95 5.51 -8.15 -10.65
C VAL A 95 6.27 -9.32 -11.26
N TRP A 96 5.73 -10.54 -11.12
CA TRP A 96 6.33 -11.72 -11.75
C TRP A 96 5.95 -11.79 -13.23
N ARG A 97 6.92 -11.66 -14.13
CA ARG A 97 6.70 -11.73 -15.58
C ARG A 97 7.90 -12.34 -16.28
N LYS A 98 7.65 -13.30 -17.17
CA LYS A 98 8.69 -14.03 -17.91
C LYS A 98 9.72 -14.69 -16.96
N ASN A 99 9.22 -15.33 -15.90
CA ASN A 99 10.03 -16.02 -14.88
C ASN A 99 11.07 -15.12 -14.18
N GLN A 100 10.78 -13.83 -14.05
CA GLN A 100 11.62 -12.88 -13.35
C GLN A 100 10.79 -11.79 -12.67
N TRP A 101 11.32 -11.26 -11.57
CA TRP A 101 10.75 -10.10 -10.88
C TRP A 101 11.07 -8.83 -11.68
N GLN A 102 10.03 -8.08 -12.04
CA GLN A 102 10.18 -6.78 -12.71
C GLN A 102 9.64 -5.68 -11.81
N CYS A 103 10.44 -4.63 -11.59
CA CYS A 103 9.98 -3.47 -10.85
C CYS A 103 8.77 -2.82 -11.55
N ALA A 104 7.75 -2.45 -10.77
CA ALA A 104 6.49 -1.93 -11.29
C ALA A 104 6.19 -0.51 -10.76
N GLY A 105 6.49 -0.25 -9.50
CA GLY A 105 6.24 1.04 -8.87
C GLY A 105 6.63 1.04 -7.40
N ARG A 106 6.57 2.21 -6.78
CA ARG A 106 6.97 2.42 -5.39
C ARG A 106 5.98 3.35 -4.72
N HIS A 107 5.62 2.99 -3.48
CA HIS A 107 5.06 3.95 -2.55
C HIS A 107 6.19 4.51 -1.70
N SER A 108 6.25 5.83 -1.55
CA SER A 108 7.21 6.50 -0.67
C SER A 108 6.43 7.26 0.39
N TYR A 109 6.92 7.21 1.62
CA TYR A 109 6.24 7.74 2.80
C TYR A 109 7.16 8.72 3.52
N SER A 110 6.58 9.80 4.04
CA SER A 110 7.28 10.80 4.84
C SER A 110 6.36 11.39 5.89
N LEU A 111 6.93 11.77 7.02
CA LEU A 111 6.26 12.53 8.06
C LEU A 111 7.04 13.84 8.25
N ASP A 112 6.39 14.97 8.04
CA ASP A 112 6.99 16.29 8.24
C ASP A 112 5.95 17.26 8.80
N ALA A 113 6.29 17.98 9.87
CA ALA A 113 5.45 19.00 10.50
C ALA A 113 3.96 18.62 10.69
N GLY A 114 3.69 17.37 11.11
CA GLY A 114 2.31 16.87 11.29
C GLY A 114 1.60 16.45 10.01
N PHE A 115 2.28 16.45 8.86
CA PHE A 115 1.77 15.92 7.60
C PHE A 115 2.40 14.58 7.29
N TYR A 116 1.58 13.52 7.32
CA TYR A 116 1.98 12.23 6.81
C TYR A 116 1.63 12.12 5.33
N THR A 117 2.63 11.91 4.48
CA THR A 117 2.46 11.88 3.03
C THR A 117 2.81 10.50 2.48
N ALA A 118 1.93 9.96 1.64
CA ALA A 118 2.19 8.78 0.82
C ALA A 118 2.13 9.16 -0.66
N THR A 119 3.21 8.93 -1.41
CA THR A 119 3.26 9.15 -2.86
C THR A 119 3.40 7.84 -3.61
N TYR A 120 2.84 7.77 -4.82
CA TYR A 120 2.99 6.62 -5.71
C TYR A 120 3.69 7.02 -7.01
N SER A 121 4.82 6.37 -7.28
CA SER A 121 5.58 6.51 -8.52
C SER A 121 5.60 5.22 -9.33
N ARG A 122 5.57 5.36 -10.65
CA ARG A 122 5.68 4.23 -11.58
C ARG A 122 7.13 4.00 -11.96
N TRP A 123 7.50 2.74 -12.15
CA TRP A 123 8.84 2.39 -12.65
C TRP A 123 8.98 2.76 -14.13
N ASN A 124 10.03 3.53 -14.46
CA ASN A 124 10.42 3.85 -15.82
C ASN A 124 11.57 2.93 -16.26
N LYS A 125 11.21 1.93 -17.06
CA LYS A 125 12.19 0.95 -17.57
C LYS A 125 13.30 1.58 -18.43
N LYS A 126 13.04 2.70 -19.11
CA LYS A 126 14.04 3.35 -19.97
C LYS A 126 15.06 4.12 -19.15
N LYS A 127 14.62 4.79 -18.08
CA LYS A 127 15.49 5.52 -17.15
C LYS A 127 16.14 4.62 -16.10
N ALA A 128 15.65 3.39 -15.94
CA ALA A 128 15.98 2.50 -14.83
C ALA A 128 15.78 3.18 -13.47
N ASP A 129 14.72 3.98 -13.35
CA ASP A 129 14.36 4.72 -12.13
C ASP A 129 12.84 4.93 -12.04
N PHE A 130 12.36 5.43 -10.91
CA PHE A 130 10.97 5.84 -10.72
C PHE A 130 10.73 7.21 -11.36
N ASP A 131 9.66 7.32 -12.15
CA ASP A 131 9.20 8.63 -12.59
C ASP A 131 8.65 9.43 -11.41
N GLU A 132 8.47 10.72 -11.65
CA GLU A 132 7.77 11.63 -10.76
C GLU A 132 6.40 11.06 -10.29
N PRO A 133 5.96 11.35 -9.05
CA PRO A 133 4.74 10.79 -8.48
C PRO A 133 3.47 11.03 -9.31
N VAL A 134 2.69 9.97 -9.55
CA VAL A 134 1.41 10.07 -10.28
C VAL A 134 0.20 10.13 -9.35
N GLY A 135 0.42 9.87 -8.06
CA GLY A 135 -0.58 10.02 -7.00
C GLY A 135 0.08 10.41 -5.69
N LYS A 136 -0.64 11.16 -4.87
CA LYS A 136 -0.23 11.56 -3.52
C LYS A 136 -1.45 11.54 -2.61
N ILE A 137 -1.28 11.06 -1.39
CA ILE A 137 -2.23 11.21 -0.31
C ILE A 137 -1.51 11.92 0.82
N THR A 138 -2.17 12.92 1.41
CA THR A 138 -1.67 13.65 2.58
C THR A 138 -2.68 13.49 3.70
N TYR A 139 -2.19 13.09 4.87
CA TYR A 139 -2.93 13.03 6.11
C TYR A 139 -2.43 14.19 6.97
N THR A 140 -3.33 15.06 7.39
CA THR A 140 -3.02 16.05 8.41
C THR A 140 -3.24 15.39 9.76
N LEU A 141 -2.21 15.34 10.58
CA LEU A 141 -2.24 14.73 11.89
C LEU A 141 -2.43 15.80 12.98
N MET A 142 -3.20 15.45 13.99
CA MET A 142 -3.29 16.18 15.25
C MET A 142 -2.06 15.88 16.13
N PRO A 143 -1.82 16.64 17.22
CA PRO A 143 -0.69 16.37 18.13
C PRO A 143 -0.70 14.97 18.78
N ASP A 144 -1.86 14.32 18.85
CA ASP A 144 -2.03 12.94 19.32
C ASP A 144 -1.92 11.89 18.19
N GLU A 145 -1.43 12.30 17.02
CA GLU A 145 -1.28 11.50 15.80
C GLU A 145 -2.61 11.01 15.18
N SER A 146 -3.75 11.46 15.68
CA SER A 146 -5.05 11.20 15.04
C SER A 146 -5.18 11.98 13.72
N ILE A 147 -5.94 11.44 12.76
CA ILE A 147 -6.15 12.10 11.47
C ILE A 147 -7.17 13.23 11.65
N ALA A 148 -6.77 14.46 11.33
CA ALA A 148 -7.68 15.60 11.20
C ALA A 148 -8.33 15.67 9.81
N SER A 149 -7.56 15.37 8.76
CA SER A 149 -8.05 15.44 7.38
C SER A 149 -7.22 14.59 6.43
N VAL A 150 -7.83 14.25 5.29
CA VAL A 150 -7.19 13.53 4.19
C VAL A 150 -7.35 14.33 2.90
N ALA A 151 -6.28 14.43 2.11
CA ALA A 151 -6.28 15.02 0.78
C ALA A 151 -5.62 14.08 -0.23
N CYS A 152 -6.30 13.85 -1.34
CA CYS A 152 -5.88 12.98 -2.43
C CYS A 152 -5.58 13.81 -3.68
N TYR A 153 -4.44 13.52 -4.30
CA TYR A 153 -3.97 14.21 -5.49
C TYR A 153 -3.60 13.21 -6.58
N THR A 154 -3.87 13.57 -7.83
CA THR A 154 -3.44 12.78 -8.99
C THR A 154 -2.79 13.64 -10.06
N ARG A 155 -1.80 13.07 -10.75
CA ARG A 155 -1.18 13.71 -11.91
C ARG A 155 -1.88 13.24 -13.16
N GLN A 156 -2.55 14.16 -13.83
CA GLN A 156 -3.13 13.92 -15.15
C GLN A 156 -2.02 13.92 -16.22
N ARG A 157 -2.19 13.14 -17.30
CA ARG A 157 -1.17 13.01 -18.36
C ARG A 157 -0.78 14.33 -19.02
N SER A 158 -1.68 15.32 -19.03
CA SER A 158 -1.50 16.63 -19.64
C SER A 158 -0.91 17.69 -18.70
N LYS A 159 -0.73 17.37 -17.40
CA LYS A 159 -0.28 18.32 -16.39
C LYS A 159 1.05 17.88 -15.79
N THR A 160 1.93 18.85 -15.57
CA THR A 160 3.23 18.65 -14.90
C THR A 160 3.05 18.41 -13.41
N ASP A 161 2.07 19.05 -12.79
CA ASP A 161 1.87 19.01 -11.34
C ASP A 161 0.73 18.09 -10.91
N LEU A 162 0.83 17.60 -9.68
CA LEU A 162 -0.27 16.92 -9.00
C LEU A 162 -1.44 17.89 -8.82
N GLN A 163 -2.66 17.41 -8.99
CA GLN A 163 -3.89 18.20 -8.82
C GLN A 163 -4.70 17.59 -7.70
N LEU A 164 -5.29 18.45 -6.86
CA LEU A 164 -6.21 18.00 -5.82
C LEU A 164 -7.43 17.35 -6.50
N GLU A 165 -7.71 16.11 -6.13
CA GLU A 165 -8.86 15.35 -6.61
C GLU A 165 -9.97 15.34 -5.57
N TRP A 166 -9.62 15.18 -4.30
CA TRP A 166 -10.58 15.09 -3.21
C TRP A 166 -9.92 15.47 -1.88
N GLN A 167 -10.68 16.07 -0.98
CA GLN A 167 -10.28 16.29 0.41
C GLN A 167 -11.50 16.22 1.34
N ALA A 168 -11.29 15.73 2.57
CA ALA A 168 -12.29 15.80 3.62
C ALA A 168 -11.63 15.88 5.01
N PRO A 169 -12.26 16.58 5.97
CA PRO A 169 -11.97 16.40 7.37
C PRO A 169 -12.43 15.02 7.84
N VAL A 170 -11.76 14.47 8.85
CA VAL A 170 -12.25 13.31 9.58
C VAL A 170 -12.99 13.84 10.80
N GLU A 171 -14.33 13.86 10.74
CA GLU A 171 -15.14 14.27 11.89
C GLU A 171 -14.97 13.22 12.99
N SER A 172 -14.49 13.65 14.16
CA SER A 172 -14.07 12.75 15.24
C SER A 172 -15.21 11.93 15.87
N HIS A 173 -16.47 12.08 15.44
CA HIS A 173 -17.63 11.32 15.93
C HIS A 173 -18.59 10.96 14.78
N THR A 174 -18.33 9.88 14.03
CA THR A 174 -19.42 9.13 13.40
C THR A 174 -19.05 7.66 13.22
N LEU A 175 -19.67 6.84 14.09
CA LEU A 175 -19.88 5.39 14.02
C LEU A 175 -20.66 4.92 12.76
N ASN A 176 -20.51 5.58 11.60
CA ASN A 176 -21.30 5.30 10.39
C ASN A 176 -20.43 5.02 9.16
N MET A 177 -19.34 4.27 9.35
CA MET A 177 -18.59 3.70 8.22
C MET A 177 -18.99 2.26 7.87
N ASP A 178 -20.05 1.72 8.49
CA ASP A 178 -20.66 0.45 8.09
C ASP A 178 -21.51 0.55 6.81
N TYR A 179 -21.81 1.76 6.31
CA TYR A 179 -22.76 1.94 5.22
C TYR A 179 -22.21 1.67 3.80
N TYR A 180 -20.89 1.51 3.64
CA TYR A 180 -20.29 1.21 2.33
C TYR A 180 -19.75 -0.23 2.21
N LEU A 181 -19.89 -1.07 3.24
CA LEU A 181 -19.56 -2.50 3.19
C LEU A 181 -20.78 -3.40 2.92
N THR A 182 -21.98 -2.84 2.87
CA THR A 182 -23.22 -3.57 2.55
C THR A 182 -23.97 -2.98 1.35
N GLN A 183 -23.29 -2.86 0.21
CA GLN A 183 -24.00 -3.01 -1.06
C GLN A 183 -23.39 -4.19 -1.80
N LYS A 184 -24.19 -5.27 -1.81
CA LYS A 184 -24.03 -6.50 -2.57
C LYS A 184 -23.88 -6.23 -4.06
#